data_AF-A0A139MGJ1-F1
#
_entry.id   AF-A0A139MGJ1-F1
#
_cell.length_a   1.000
_cell.length_b   1.000
_cell.length_c   1.000
_cell.angle_alpha   90.00
_cell.angle_beta   90.00
_cell.angle_gamma   90.00
#
_symmetry.space_group_name_H-M   'P 1'
#
loop_
_entity.id
_entity.type
_entity.pdbx_description
1 polymer ?
#
loop_
_entity_poly.entity_id
_entity_poly.type
_entity_poly.pdbx_seq_one_letter_code
_entity_poly.pdbx_strand_id
1 'polypeptide(L)' 'MEKMDKMDFNDTVDFILKHTELLKTPILIDKNKLMIGFNAEEIRKFIPKNHRKYRE' A
#
# COMPACT_ATOMS: atom_id res chain seq x y z
N MET A 1 9.88 -13.97 11.25
CA MET A 1 8.55 -13.82 10.61
C MET A 1 7.52 -14.74 11.25
N GLU A 2 7.87 -15.99 11.61
CA GLU A 2 6.99 -16.96 12.32
C GLU A 2 6.28 -16.48 13.60
N LYS A 3 6.72 -15.37 14.20
CA LYS A 3 6.09 -14.79 15.41
C LYS A 3 4.85 -13.94 15.08
N MET A 4 4.80 -13.33 13.89
CA MET A 4 3.65 -12.52 13.46
C MET A 4 2.46 -13.38 13.05
N ASP A 5 2.71 -14.55 12.43
CA ASP A 5 1.65 -15.47 11.98
C ASP A 5 0.81 -16.06 13.15
N LYS A 6 1.27 -15.87 14.39
CA LYS A 6 0.61 -16.33 15.62
C LYS A 6 -0.01 -15.20 16.44
N MET A 7 0.21 -13.94 16.06
CA MET A 7 -0.41 -12.80 16.74
C MET A 7 -1.87 -12.69 16.31
N ASP A 8 -2.72 -12.22 17.22
CA ASP A 8 -4.08 -11.85 16.83
C ASP A 8 -4.05 -10.55 16.00
N PHE A 9 -5.20 -10.23 15.39
CA PHE A 9 -5.30 -9.07 14.51
C PHE A 9 -4.94 -7.76 15.21
N ASN A 10 -5.43 -7.56 16.44
CA ASN A 10 -5.23 -6.30 17.17
C ASN A 10 -3.77 -6.17 17.63
N ASP A 11 -3.18 -7.25 18.14
CA ASP A 11 -1.77 -7.31 18.53
C ASP A 11 -0.86 -7.03 17.33
N THR A 12 -1.22 -7.53 16.15
CA THR A 12 -0.48 -7.27 14.92
C THR A 12 -0.58 -5.80 14.50
N VAL A 13 -1.78 -5.20 14.60
CA VAL A 13 -1.98 -3.77 14.33
C VAL A 13 -1.14 -2.93 15.29
N ASP A 14 -1.20 -3.21 16.59
CA ASP A 14 -0.43 -2.51 17.61
C ASP A 14 1.08 -2.66 17.40
N PHE A 15 1.54 -3.84 16.98
CA PHE A 15 2.93 -4.09 16.65
C PHE A 15 3.39 -3.26 15.43
N ILE A 16 2.60 -3.23 14.35
CA ILE A 16 2.89 -2.42 13.16
C ILE A 16 2.91 -0.92 13.50
N LEU A 17 2.00 -0.45 14.35
CA LEU A 17 1.97 0.94 14.81
C LEU A 17 3.21 1.33 15.61
N LYS A 18 3.80 0.39 16.36
CA LYS A 18 5.06 0.60 17.09
C LYS A 18 6.29 0.58 16.17
N HIS A 19 6.21 -0.14 15.05
CA HIS A 19 7.31 -0.38 14.11
C HIS A 19 6.91 -0.04 12.67
N THR A 20 6.59 1.23 12.43
CA THR A 20 6.08 1.70 11.12
C THR A 20 7.07 1.48 9.96
N GLU A 21 8.36 1.39 10.26
CA GLU A 21 9.44 1.10 9.29
C GLU A 21 9.31 -0.27 8.63
N LEU A 22 8.53 -1.18 9.21
CA LEU A 22 8.23 -2.49 8.63
C LEU A 22 7.30 -2.40 7.42
N LEU A 23 6.55 -1.29 7.28
CA LEU A 23 5.64 -1.08 6.18
C LEU A 23 6.41 -0.71 4.90
N LYS A 24 6.11 -1.39 3.81
CA LYS A 24 6.60 -1.01 2.49
C LYS A 24 5.96 0.32 2.07
N THR A 25 6.78 1.31 1.78
CA THR A 25 6.35 2.64 1.33
C THR A 25 6.74 2.92 -0.12
N PRO A 26 5.99 3.76 -0.87
CA PRO A 26 4.77 4.45 -0.47
C PRO A 26 3.53 3.53 -0.46
N ILE A 27 2.51 3.88 0.32
CA ILE A 27 1.20 3.21 0.33
C ILE A 27 0.19 4.18 -0.29
N LEU A 28 -0.38 3.81 -1.44
CA LEU A 28 -1.40 4.58 -2.13
C LEU A 28 -2.74 3.87 -2.03
N ILE A 29 -3.77 4.58 -1.59
CA ILE A 29 -5.12 4.05 -1.37
C ILE A 29 -6.14 4.97 -2.04
N ASP A 30 -7.07 4.38 -2.79
CA ASP A 30 -8.27 4.99 -3.38
C ASP A 30 -9.44 4.01 -3.15
N LYS A 31 -10.68 4.40 -3.46
CA LYS A 31 -11.90 3.61 -3.15
C LYS A 31 -11.78 2.12 -3.49
N ASN A 32 -11.19 1.80 -4.64
CA ASN A 32 -11.07 0.44 -5.16
C ASN A 32 -9.62 0.09 -5.57
N LYS A 33 -8.61 0.81 -5.07
CA LYS A 33 -7.21 0.62 -5.49
C LYS A 33 -6.28 0.71 -4.29
N LEU A 34 -5.33 -0.21 -4.24
CA LEU A 34 -4.25 -0.25 -3.27
C LEU A 34 -2.94 -0.47 -4.03
N MET A 35 -1.90 0.30 -3.74
CA MET A 35 -0.55 0.08 -4.22
C MET A 35 0.42 0.24 -3.06
N ILE A 36 1.33 -0.71 -2.94
CA ILE A 36 2.33 -0.77 -1.89
C ILE A 36 3.71 -0.80 -2.54
N GLY A 37 4.55 0.15 -2.19
CA GLY A 37 5.79 0.41 -2.92
C GLY A 37 5.57 1.25 -4.17
N PHE A 38 6.64 1.44 -4.95
CA PHE A 38 6.58 2.23 -6.18
C PHE A 38 6.62 1.32 -7.41
N ASN A 39 5.56 1.39 -8.22
CA ASN A 39 5.53 0.81 -9.56
C ASN A 39 4.98 1.86 -10.55
N ALA A 40 5.79 2.24 -11.53
CA ALA A 40 5.49 3.32 -12.47
C ALA A 40 4.33 3.00 -13.44
N GLU A 41 4.03 1.73 -13.67
CA GLU A 41 2.88 1.31 -14.48
C GLU A 41 1.61 1.28 -13.64
N GLU A 42 1.69 0.73 -12.43
CA GLU A 42 0.52 0.60 -11.55
C GLU A 42 0.03 1.92 -10.98
N ILE A 43 0.94 2.87 -10.69
CA ILE A 43 0.57 4.18 -10.16
C ILE A 43 -0.37 4.95 -11.09
N ARG A 44 -0.32 4.67 -12.41
CA ARG A 44 -1.23 5.29 -13.40
C ARG A 44 -2.70 4.90 -13.17
N LYS A 45 -2.97 3.77 -12.52
CA LYS A 45 -4.32 3.35 -12.14
C LYS A 45 -4.97 4.39 -11.21
N PHE A 46 -4.18 5.10 -10.40
CA PHE A 46 -4.63 6.15 -9.48
C PHE A 46 -4.94 7.47 -10.18
N ILE A 47 -4.41 7.71 -11.39
CA ILE A 47 -4.71 8.92 -12.16
C ILE A 47 -6.15 8.86 -12.70
N PRO A 48 -7.01 9.85 -12.41
CA PRO A 48 -8.36 9.95 -12.95
C PRO A 48 -8.40 9.89 -14.48
N LYS A 49 -9.46 9.31 -15.05
CA LYS A 49 -9.56 9.08 -16.51
C LYS A 49 -9.35 10.36 -17.33
N ASN A 50 -9.91 11.49 -16.89
CA ASN A 50 -9.79 12.80 -17.54
C ASN A 50 -8.36 13.38 -17.52
N HIS A 51 -7.50 12.91 -16.60
CA HIS A 51 -6.10 13.34 -16.48
C HIS A 51 -5.10 12.34 -17.07
N ARG A 52 -5.57 11.21 -17.62
CA ARG A 52 -4.70 10.27 -18.33
C ARG A 52 -4.37 10.86 -19.71
N LYS A 53 -3.24 11.56 -19.81
CA LYS A 53 -2.66 11.87 -21.12
C LYS A 53 -2.32 10.53 -21.81
N TYR A 54 -2.98 10.24 -22.92
CA TYR A 54 -2.49 9.21 -23.84
C TYR A 54 -1.11 9.65 -24.31
N ARG A 55 -0.09 8.82 -24.07
CA ARG A 55 1.13 8.92 -24.85
C ARG A 55 0.83 8.17 -26.15
N GLU A 56 0.98 8.88 -27.27
CA GLU A 56 1.17 8.26 -28.58
C GLU A 56 2.39 7.32 -28.55
#